data_AF-A0A7L2WX45-F1
#
_entry.id   AF-A0A7L2WX45-F1
#
_cell.length_a   1.000
_cell.length_b   1.000
_cell.length_c   1.000
_cell.angle_alpha   90.00
_cell.angle_beta   90.00
_cell.angle_gamma   90.00
#
_symmetry.space_group_name_H-M   'P 1'
#
loop_
_entity.id
_entity.type
_entity.pdbx_description
1 polymer ?
#
loop_
_entity_poly.entity_id
_entity_poly.type
_entity_poly.pdbx_seq_one_letter_code
_entity_poly.pdbx_strand_id
1 'polypeptide(L)'
;LVRTTELDPRRNYIFGFHPHGVLAAGAFANFCTEATGFGGLFPGLRPHLLTLPCWFRLPLFRDYMMSGGLVSSEKSSLEYLLSRESGGQVAVIALGGPPESLDAHPGALTLQLLGRKGFVRIALEHG
;
A
#
# COMPACT_ATOMS: atom_id res chain seq x y z
N LEU A 1 -10.11 0.41 -11.16
CA LEU A 1 -8.69 0.77 -11.37
C LEU A 1 -8.48 1.12 -12.84
N VAL A 2 -7.70 2.15 -13.17
CA VAL A 2 -7.32 2.51 -14.56
C VAL A 2 -5.81 2.62 -14.62
N ARG A 3 -5.17 1.97 -15.61
CA ARG A 3 -3.73 2.04 -15.83
C ARG A 3 -3.40 3.22 -16.73
N THR A 4 -2.58 4.14 -16.24
CA THR A 4 -2.17 5.36 -16.96
C THR A 4 -0.78 5.25 -17.59
N THR A 5 0.06 4.36 -17.08
CA THR A 5 1.43 4.14 -17.57
C THR A 5 1.79 2.66 -17.54
N GLU A 6 2.74 2.28 -18.38
CA GLU A 6 3.40 0.98 -18.26
C GLU A 6 4.40 0.99 -17.11
N LEU A 7 4.49 -0.12 -16.40
CA LEU A 7 5.43 -0.34 -15.29
C LEU A 7 6.23 -1.60 -15.58
N ASP A 8 7.53 -1.54 -15.34
CA ASP A 8 8.46 -2.65 -15.54
C ASP A 8 8.33 -3.64 -14.37
N PRO A 9 7.92 -4.90 -14.61
CA PRO A 9 7.77 -5.89 -13.55
C PRO A 9 9.09 -6.29 -12.89
N ARG A 10 10.24 -5.86 -13.42
CA ARG A 10 11.57 -6.07 -12.82
C ARG A 10 11.92 -5.04 -11.76
N ARG A 11 11.06 -4.03 -11.55
CA ARG A 11 11.27 -2.98 -10.54
C ARG A 11 10.26 -3.09 -9.42
N ASN A 12 10.64 -2.56 -8.25
CA ASN A 12 9.75 -2.42 -7.11
C ASN A 12 9.16 -1.01 -7.08
N TYR A 13 7.95 -0.86 -6.57
CA TYR A 13 7.21 0.40 -6.59
C TYR A 13 6.57 0.72 -5.23
N ILE A 14 6.41 2.00 -4.95
CA ILE A 14 5.55 2.49 -3.88
C ILE A 14 4.34 3.18 -4.51
N PHE A 15 3.14 2.71 -4.21
CA PHE A 15 1.89 3.33 -4.64
C PHE A 15 1.27 4.09 -3.47
N GLY A 16 0.85 5.33 -3.73
CA GLY A 16 0.03 6.09 -2.80
C GLY A 16 -1.46 5.85 -3.07
N PHE A 17 -2.24 5.60 -2.03
CA PHE A 17 -3.70 5.50 -2.11
C PHE A 17 -4.37 6.61 -1.29
N HIS A 18 -5.34 7.28 -1.91
CA HIS A 18 -6.14 8.36 -1.33
C HIS A 18 -7.43 8.57 -2.17
N PRO A 19 -8.55 9.03 -1.57
CA PRO A 19 -8.82 9.14 -0.14
C PRO A 19 -9.05 7.79 0.50
N HIS A 20 -8.77 7.69 1.80
CA HIS A 20 -9.08 6.49 2.56
C HIS A 20 -9.95 6.80 3.78
N GLY A 21 -11.05 6.06 3.93
CA GLY A 21 -11.75 5.97 5.21
C GLY A 21 -11.00 5.07 6.18
N VAL A 22 -11.53 4.93 7.40
CA VAL A 22 -10.94 4.10 8.48
C VAL A 22 -10.61 2.67 8.02
N LEU A 23 -11.48 2.06 7.21
CA LEU A 23 -11.30 0.68 6.75
C LEU A 23 -10.50 0.55 5.44
N ALA A 24 -10.21 1.66 4.75
CA ALA A 24 -9.57 1.66 3.43
C ALA A 24 -10.17 0.60 2.45
N ALA A 25 -11.48 0.39 2.49
CA ALA A 25 -12.16 -0.72 1.79
C ALA A 25 -11.87 -0.73 0.29
N GLY A 26 -11.76 0.45 -0.34
CA GLY A 26 -11.36 0.58 -1.74
C GLY A 26 -9.95 0.07 -2.00
N ALA A 27 -8.97 0.37 -1.13
CA ALA A 27 -7.62 -0.14 -1.27
C ALA A 27 -7.60 -1.66 -1.12
N PHE A 28 -8.29 -2.21 -0.11
CA PHE A 28 -8.39 -3.65 0.07
C PHE A 28 -9.02 -4.34 -1.16
N ALA A 29 -10.13 -3.82 -1.68
CA ALA A 29 -10.78 -4.41 -2.85
C ALA A 29 -9.90 -4.34 -4.13
N ASN A 30 -9.12 -3.27 -4.31
CA ASN A 30 -8.27 -3.13 -5.50
C ASN A 30 -6.98 -3.96 -5.40
N PHE A 31 -6.37 -4.03 -4.23
CA PHE A 31 -5.00 -4.52 -4.04
C PHE A 31 -4.90 -5.85 -3.30
N CYS A 32 -5.97 -6.33 -2.65
CA CYS A 32 -5.97 -7.59 -1.90
C CYS A 32 -6.86 -8.68 -2.51
N THR A 33 -7.83 -8.34 -3.37
CA THR A 33 -8.88 -9.31 -3.76
C THR A 33 -9.12 -9.49 -5.27
N GLU A 34 -8.22 -9.01 -6.14
CA GLU A 34 -8.37 -9.06 -7.62
C GLU A 34 -9.72 -8.58 -8.19
N ALA A 35 -10.59 -7.99 -7.36
CA ALA A 35 -11.96 -7.62 -7.73
C ALA A 35 -12.02 -6.55 -8.83
N THR A 36 -10.90 -5.86 -9.05
CA THR A 36 -10.75 -4.82 -10.08
C THR A 36 -9.76 -5.19 -11.19
N GLY A 37 -9.27 -6.44 -11.20
CA GLY A 37 -8.36 -6.97 -12.22
C GLY A 37 -6.94 -6.38 -12.17
N PHE A 38 -6.39 -6.19 -10.96
CA PHE A 38 -5.06 -5.62 -10.79
C PHE A 38 -4.00 -6.43 -11.55
N GLY A 39 -3.99 -7.76 -11.38
CA GLY A 39 -3.02 -8.64 -12.04
C GLY A 39 -3.13 -8.63 -13.57
N GLY A 40 -4.31 -8.35 -14.12
CA GLY A 40 -4.49 -8.16 -15.56
C GLY A 40 -3.99 -6.81 -16.06
N LEU A 41 -4.18 -5.74 -15.28
CA LEU A 41 -3.72 -4.40 -15.62
C LEU A 41 -2.20 -4.25 -15.46
N PHE A 42 -1.63 -4.88 -14.44
CA PHE A 42 -0.22 -4.81 -14.06
C PHE A 42 0.41 -6.21 -13.97
N PRO A 43 0.61 -6.89 -15.11
CA PRO A 43 1.11 -8.26 -15.12
C PRO A 43 2.54 -8.32 -14.53
N GLY A 44 2.76 -9.28 -13.63
CA GLY A 44 4.04 -9.46 -12.95
C GLY A 44 4.25 -8.58 -11.71
N LEU A 45 3.35 -7.62 -11.45
CA LEU A 45 3.35 -6.86 -10.21
C LEU A 45 2.51 -7.55 -9.13
N ARG A 46 3.00 -7.50 -7.89
CA ARG A 46 2.36 -8.06 -6.70
C ARG A 46 2.09 -6.94 -5.70
N PRO A 47 0.83 -6.53 -5.52
CA PRO A 47 0.47 -5.49 -4.59
C PRO A 47 0.47 -6.01 -3.14
N HIS A 48 0.99 -5.18 -2.24
CA HIS A 48 1.00 -5.40 -0.81
C HIS A 48 0.45 -4.16 -0.10
N LEU A 49 -0.69 -4.31 0.57
CA LEU A 49 -1.34 -3.20 1.27
C LEU A 49 -0.73 -3.03 2.66
N LEU A 50 -0.09 -1.89 2.92
CA LEU A 50 0.50 -1.58 4.22
C LEU A 50 -0.59 -1.13 5.19
N THR A 51 -0.69 -1.80 6.34
CA THR A 51 -1.67 -1.53 7.40
C THR A 51 -1.02 -1.46 8.78
N LEU A 52 -1.79 -1.02 9.79
CA LEU A 52 -1.27 -0.80 11.13
C LEU A 52 -0.65 -2.09 11.72
N PRO A 53 0.53 -2.01 12.37
CA PRO A 53 1.22 -3.18 12.92
C PRO A 53 0.41 -3.93 13.99
N CYS A 54 -0.56 -3.25 14.62
CA CYS A 54 -1.41 -3.83 15.65
C CYS A 54 -2.20 -5.06 15.17
N TRP A 55 -2.53 -5.11 13.87
CA TRP A 55 -3.23 -6.22 13.26
C TRP A 55 -2.37 -7.49 13.18
N PHE A 56 -1.04 -7.41 13.28
CA PHE A 56 -0.16 -8.58 13.17
C PHE A 56 0.24 -9.20 14.51
N ARG A 57 -0.33 -8.74 15.63
CA ARG A 57 0.03 -9.23 16.98
C ARG A 57 -0.61 -10.56 17.36
N LEU A 58 -1.80 -10.87 16.83
CA LEU A 58 -2.51 -12.12 17.12
C LEU A 58 -2.18 -13.16 16.03
N PRO A 59 -1.58 -14.32 16.34
CA PRO A 59 -1.06 -15.25 15.33
C PRO A 59 -2.06 -15.66 14.23
N LEU A 60 -3.27 -16.09 14.60
CA LEU A 60 -4.28 -16.50 13.61
C LEU A 60 -4.76 -15.35 12.73
N PHE A 61 -4.93 -14.18 13.33
CA PHE A 61 -5.40 -13.00 12.62
C PHE A 61 -4.30 -12.40 11.74
N ARG A 62 -3.04 -12.46 12.20
CA ARG A 62 -1.84 -12.14 11.43
C ARG A 62 -1.78 -12.95 10.15
N ASP A 63 -1.89 -14.28 10.26
CA ASP A 63 -1.78 -15.16 9.10
C ASP A 63 -2.95 -14.96 8.12
N TYR A 64 -4.16 -14.71 8.66
CA TYR A 64 -5.31 -14.31 7.84
C TYR A 64 -5.05 -13.01 7.06
N MET A 65 -4.54 -11.97 7.72
CA MET A 65 -4.19 -10.70 7.07
C MET A 65 -3.09 -10.87 6.01
N MET A 66 -2.03 -11.59 6.34
CA MET A 66 -0.93 -11.86 5.41
C MET A 66 -1.38 -12.69 4.19
N SER A 67 -2.35 -13.60 4.37
CA SER A 67 -2.92 -14.36 3.25
C SER A 67 -3.63 -13.47 2.23
N GLY A 68 -4.19 -12.35 2.66
CA GLY A 68 -4.79 -11.32 1.80
C GLY A 68 -3.78 -10.32 1.21
N GLY A 69 -2.48 -10.54 1.38
CA GLY A 69 -1.43 -9.64 0.88
C GLY A 69 -1.20 -8.39 1.73
N LEU A 70 -1.75 -8.32 2.95
CA LEU A 70 -1.49 -7.21 3.86
C LEU A 70 -0.11 -7.34 4.53
N VAL A 71 0.55 -6.19 4.72
CA VAL A 71 1.88 -6.08 5.32
C VAL A 71 1.87 -4.99 6.39
N SER A 72 2.74 -5.11 7.41
CA SER A 72 2.92 -4.07 8.42
C SER A 72 3.41 -2.76 7.79
N SER A 73 2.88 -1.63 8.25
CA SER A 73 3.32 -0.29 7.81
C SER A 73 4.65 0.16 8.43
N GLU A 74 5.36 -0.73 9.12
CA GLU A 74 6.69 -0.47 9.67
C GLU A 74 7.75 -0.28 8.57
N LYS A 75 8.75 0.55 8.87
CA LYS A 75 9.87 0.83 7.95
C LYS A 75 10.55 -0.45 7.46
N SER A 76 10.86 -1.37 8.38
CA SER A 76 11.53 -2.64 8.07
C SER A 76 10.74 -3.52 7.10
N SER A 77 9.41 -3.51 7.22
CA SER A 77 8.53 -4.27 6.32
C SER A 77 8.51 -3.67 4.91
N LEU A 78 8.50 -2.34 4.82
CA LEU A 78 8.59 -1.63 3.55
C LEU A 78 9.96 -1.86 2.88
N GLU A 79 11.07 -1.72 3.62
CA GLU A 79 12.42 -1.99 3.11
C GLU A 79 12.57 -3.44 2.64
N TYR A 80 11.98 -4.40 3.37
CA TYR A 80 11.96 -5.80 2.96
C TYR A 80 11.26 -6.04 1.62
N LEU A 81 10.15 -5.36 1.33
CA LEU A 81 9.49 -5.45 0.04
C LEU A 81 10.34 -4.83 -1.08
N LEU A 82 10.95 -3.67 -0.82
CA LEU A 82 11.68 -2.92 -1.83
C LEU A 82 13.08 -3.47 -2.12
N SER A 83 13.67 -4.22 -1.18
CA SER A 83 14.97 -4.89 -1.34
C SER A 83 14.92 -6.17 -2.18
N ARG A 84 13.75 -6.58 -2.69
CA ARG A 84 13.62 -7.79 -3.51
C ARG A 84 14.23 -7.58 -4.90
N GLU A 85 15.38 -8.18 -5.16
CA GLU A 85 16.09 -8.12 -6.44
C GLU A 85 15.30 -8.67 -7.63
N SER A 86 14.35 -9.60 -7.39
CA SER A 86 13.47 -10.13 -8.43
C SER A 86 12.52 -9.09 -9.03
N GLY A 87 12.35 -7.94 -8.36
CA GLY A 87 11.37 -6.93 -8.76
C GLY A 87 9.94 -7.34 -8.48
N GLY A 88 9.02 -6.50 -8.98
CA GLY A 88 7.59 -6.78 -9.04
C GLY A 88 6.85 -6.55 -7.73
N GLN A 89 7.50 -6.11 -6.66
CA GLN A 89 6.82 -5.79 -5.41
C GLN A 89 6.23 -4.38 -5.47
N VAL A 90 4.96 -4.24 -5.12
CA VAL A 90 4.28 -2.95 -5.05
C VAL A 90 3.79 -2.71 -3.63
N ALA A 91 4.46 -1.81 -2.91
CA ALA A 91 4.03 -1.39 -1.58
C ALA A 91 2.96 -0.29 -1.69
N VAL A 92 1.73 -0.60 -1.30
CA VAL A 92 0.61 0.34 -1.33
C VAL A 92 0.46 1.00 0.04
N ILE A 93 0.58 2.32 0.09
CA ILE A 93 0.53 3.13 1.30
C ILE A 93 -0.72 4.02 1.25
N ALA A 94 -1.58 3.88 2.26
CA ALA A 94 -2.62 4.86 2.53
C ALA A 94 -1.96 6.18 2.96
N LEU A 95 -2.07 7.20 2.12
CA LEU A 95 -1.44 8.50 2.37
C LEU A 95 -2.17 9.23 3.52
N GLY A 96 -1.47 10.12 4.21
CA GLY A 96 -1.99 10.90 5.36
C GLY A 96 -2.24 10.15 6.67
N GLY A 97 -2.44 8.83 6.65
CA GLY A 97 -2.46 7.97 7.84
C GLY A 97 -3.67 8.19 8.78
N PRO A 98 -3.58 7.79 10.07
CA PRO A 98 -4.72 7.86 10.99
C PRO A 98 -5.41 9.23 11.09
N PRO A 99 -4.69 10.38 11.11
CA PRO A 99 -5.31 11.69 11.12
C PRO A 99 -6.17 11.98 9.87
N GLU A 100 -5.74 11.54 8.69
CA GLU A 100 -6.53 11.72 7.46
C GLU A 100 -7.83 10.91 7.51
N SER A 101 -7.76 9.65 7.97
CA SER A 101 -8.98 8.83 8.11
C SER A 101 -9.98 9.36 9.14
N LEU A 102 -9.50 10.08 10.16
CA LEU A 102 -10.31 10.62 11.24
C LEU A 102 -10.91 11.99 10.90
N ASP A 103 -10.26 12.74 10.01
CA ASP A 103 -10.67 14.07 9.52
C ASP A 103 -11.40 14.00 8.16
N ALA A 104 -11.69 12.79 7.68
CA ALA A 104 -12.36 12.59 6.40
C ALA A 104 -13.83 13.06 6.47
N HIS A 105 -14.14 14.15 5.75
CA HIS A 105 -15.48 14.73 5.66
C HIS A 105 -16.04 14.63 4.24
N PRO A 106 -17.33 14.31 4.06
CA PRO A 106 -17.96 14.32 2.74
C PRO A 106 -17.79 15.69 2.04
N GLY A 107 -17.21 15.68 0.84
CA GLY A 107 -16.98 16.89 0.04
C GLY A 107 -15.67 17.64 0.32
N ALA A 108 -14.87 17.24 1.31
CA ALA A 108 -13.54 17.79 1.57
C ALA A 108 -12.46 16.74 1.31
N LEU A 109 -11.39 17.13 0.62
CA LEU A 109 -10.25 16.27 0.29
C LEU A 109 -8.97 16.86 0.89
N THR A 110 -8.76 16.65 2.19
CA THR A 110 -7.58 17.17 2.91
C THR A 110 -6.54 16.05 3.06
N LEU A 111 -5.41 16.19 2.37
CA LEU A 111 -4.33 15.23 2.37
C LEU A 111 -3.15 15.74 3.22
N GLN A 112 -2.82 15.02 4.29
CA GLN A 112 -1.75 15.40 5.23
C GLN A 112 -0.37 14.86 4.79
N LEU A 113 0.21 15.42 3.71
CA LEU A 113 1.51 14.99 3.17
C LEU A 113 2.72 15.84 3.59
N LEU A 114 2.53 17.12 3.91
CA LEU A 114 3.65 18.07 4.06
C LEU A 114 4.66 17.65 5.13
N GLY A 115 4.20 17.03 6.22
CA GLY A 115 5.06 16.50 7.29
C GLY A 115 5.41 15.01 7.19
N ARG A 116 4.87 14.27 6.21
CA ARG A 116 4.94 12.79 6.16
C ARG A 116 5.69 12.28 4.93
N LYS A 117 6.96 12.67 4.79
CA LYS A 117 7.83 12.32 3.65
C LYS A 117 8.64 11.02 3.81
N GLY A 118 8.35 10.23 4.84
CA GLY A 118 9.13 9.02 5.15
C GLY A 118 9.14 8.00 4.01
N PHE A 119 8.01 7.78 3.34
CA PHE A 119 7.92 6.88 2.19
C PHE A 119 8.70 7.40 0.98
N VAL A 120 8.73 8.72 0.76
CA VAL A 120 9.53 9.35 -0.31
C VAL A 120 11.01 9.13 -0.05
N ARG A 121 11.47 9.31 1.20
CA ARG A 121 12.86 9.03 1.57
C ARG A 121 13.23 7.57 1.29
N ILE A 122 12.39 6.63 1.68
CA ILE A 122 12.63 5.20 1.45
C ILE A 122 12.63 4.86 -0.04
N ALA A 123 11.74 5.48 -0.83
CA ALA A 123 11.72 5.33 -2.28
C ALA A 123 13.05 5.79 -2.92
N LEU A 124 13.63 6.90 -2.43
CA LEU A 124 14.92 7.41 -2.91
C LEU A 124 16.10 6.53 -2.48
N GLU A 125 16.00 5.82 -1.34
CA GLU A 125 17.04 4.91 -0.86
C GLU A 125 17.07 3.59 -1.65
N HIS A 126 15.96 3.19 -2.29
CA HIS A 126 15.81 1.89 -2.98
C HIS A 126 15.55 2.03 -4.50
N GLY A 127 15.62 3.24 -5.06
CA GLY A 127 15.23 3.58 -6.43
C GLY A 127 16.37 4.08 -7.30
#